data_AF-A0A534UV53-F1
#
_entry.id   AF-A0A534UV53-F1
#
_cell.length_a   1.000
_cell.length_b   1.000
_cell.length_c   1.000
_cell.angle_alpha   90.00
_cell.angle_beta   90.00
_cell.angle_gamma   90.00
#
_symmetry.space_group_name_H-M   'P 1'
#
loop_
_entity.id
_entity.type
_entity.pdbx_description
1 polymer ?
#
loop_
_entity_poly.entity_id
_entity_poly.type
_entity_poly.pdbx_seq_one_letter_code
_entity_poly.pdbx_strand_id
1 'polypeptide(L)'
;MINLFQTESTGKLQLRSRTNPGLNRIAQWVERDASLAGRVLFEESGDETGFVYDGVYLSSLLPYLTGRQLIGGPINLYNDRHHFAEFHSGRLFKKEVQTLSDEELRNYLRLYNIGAVVAFHPASIQRLQSIPGLVTIEQRIGPIHLMKVNQPLTWFFAGEGKVKADFNRLELFDLKGNEAILKFHWVEGLTATPPTRIEPLTMADDPIPFIKLVKPPSDVTLRVASSLFESLH
;
A
#
# COMPACT_ATOMS: atom_id res chain seq x y z
N MET A 1 -17.99 -5.37 -11.09
CA MET A 1 -19.25 -5.11 -11.83
C MET A 1 -19.94 -3.89 -11.24
N ILE A 2 -20.16 -2.84 -12.02
CA ILE A 2 -21.08 -1.75 -11.65
C ILE A 2 -22.48 -2.30 -11.82
N ASN A 3 -23.23 -2.45 -10.73
CA ASN A 3 -24.63 -2.85 -10.82
C ASN A 3 -25.44 -1.67 -11.32
N LEU A 4 -26.02 -1.83 -12.50
CA LEU A 4 -26.92 -0.87 -13.13
C LEU A 4 -28.34 -1.17 -12.69
N PHE A 5 -28.88 -0.30 -11.83
CA PHE A 5 -30.28 -0.37 -11.44
C PHE A 5 -31.06 0.66 -12.23
N GLN A 6 -32.03 0.17 -13.02
CA GLN A 6 -33.03 1.00 -13.67
C GLN A 6 -34.24 1.11 -12.73
N THR A 7 -34.56 2.32 -12.31
CA THR A 7 -35.79 2.58 -11.54
C THR A 7 -36.57 3.70 -12.19
N GLU A 8 -37.83 3.42 -12.51
CA GLU A 8 -38.78 4.41 -13.01
C GLU A 8 -39.63 4.85 -11.82
N SER A 9 -39.32 6.02 -11.23
CA SER A 9 -40.02 6.50 -10.03
C SER A 9 -40.86 7.76 -10.29
N THR A 10 -40.77 8.38 -11.48
CA THR A 10 -41.46 9.65 -11.79
C THR A 10 -41.68 9.89 -13.31
N GLY A 11 -41.65 8.85 -14.15
CA GLY A 11 -41.72 9.00 -15.62
C GLY A 11 -40.42 9.52 -16.27
N LYS A 12 -39.31 9.53 -15.51
CA LYS A 12 -37.94 9.71 -16.04
C LYS A 12 -37.11 8.48 -15.70
N LEU A 13 -36.43 7.95 -16.71
CA LEU A 13 -35.45 6.88 -16.57
C LEU A 13 -34.28 7.35 -15.70
N GLN A 14 -34.11 6.76 -14.51
CA GLN A 14 -32.89 6.94 -13.72
C GLN A 14 -32.05 5.68 -13.79
N LEU A 15 -30.86 5.82 -14.38
CA LEU A 15 -29.80 4.82 -14.35
C LEU A 15 -28.93 5.10 -13.13
N ARG A 16 -28.86 4.13 -12.20
CA ARG A 16 -27.99 4.22 -11.03
C ARG A 16 -26.93 3.14 -11.11
N SER A 17 -25.68 3.58 -11.11
CA SER A 17 -24.50 2.74 -11.02
C SER A 17 -24.12 2.59 -9.54
N ARG A 18 -24.14 1.37 -9.00
CA ARG A 18 -23.65 1.07 -7.66
C ARG A 18 -22.53 0.04 -7.71
N THR A 19 -21.49 0.25 -6.92
CA THR A 19 -20.48 -0.76 -6.61
C THR A 19 -21.11 -1.92 -5.85
N ASN A 20 -20.64 -3.15 -6.09
CA ASN A 20 -21.12 -4.34 -5.38
C ASN A 20 -21.05 -4.11 -3.84
N PRO A 21 -22.11 -4.40 -3.07
CA PRO A 21 -22.11 -4.28 -1.61
C PRO A 21 -20.93 -4.98 -0.91
N GLY A 22 -20.43 -6.09 -1.46
CA GLY A 22 -19.21 -6.76 -1.00
C GLY A 22 -17.97 -5.87 -1.12
N LEU A 23 -17.73 -5.29 -2.29
CA LEU A 23 -16.59 -4.40 -2.54
C LEU A 23 -16.68 -3.11 -1.72
N ASN A 24 -17.88 -2.56 -1.54
CA ASN A 24 -18.08 -1.41 -0.65
C ASN A 24 -17.71 -1.72 0.80
N ARG A 25 -18.00 -2.93 1.29
CA ARG A 25 -17.60 -3.32 2.64
C ARG A 25 -16.09 -3.41 2.81
N ILE A 26 -15.35 -3.79 1.75
CA ILE A 26 -13.87 -3.76 1.77
C ILE A 26 -13.39 -2.31 1.88
N ALA A 27 -13.87 -1.42 1.02
CA ALA A 27 -13.48 0.00 1.05
C ALA A 27 -13.82 0.67 2.40
N GLN A 28 -15.01 0.42 2.93
CA GLN A 28 -15.46 0.93 4.24
C GLN A 28 -14.59 0.41 5.39
N TRP A 29 -14.22 -0.88 5.35
CA TRP A 29 -13.32 -1.43 6.35
C TRP A 29 -11.93 -0.80 6.25
N VAL A 30 -11.37 -0.65 5.04
CA VAL A 30 -10.08 0.00 4.85
C VAL A 30 -10.10 1.45 5.37
N GLU A 31 -11.14 2.21 5.03
CA GLU A 31 -11.30 3.60 5.48
C GLU A 31 -11.39 3.72 7.01
N ARG A 32 -12.14 2.81 7.65
CA ARG A 32 -12.40 2.86 9.09
C ARG A 32 -11.28 2.25 9.93
N ASP A 33 -10.74 1.11 9.52
CA ASP A 33 -9.90 0.25 10.35
C ASP A 33 -8.41 0.25 9.98
N ALA A 34 -8.05 0.56 8.73
CA ALA A 34 -6.64 0.68 8.40
C ALA A 34 -6.09 2.00 8.94
N SER A 35 -4.95 1.94 9.64
CA SER A 35 -4.31 3.11 10.22
C SER A 35 -3.68 4.00 9.13
N LEU A 36 -3.79 5.33 9.29
CA LEU A 36 -3.03 6.30 8.48
C LEU A 36 -1.52 6.26 8.76
N ALA A 37 -1.10 5.62 9.86
CA ALA A 37 0.30 5.45 10.20
C ALA A 37 0.95 4.23 9.52
N GLY A 38 0.22 3.50 8.66
CA GLY A 38 0.71 2.33 7.95
C GLY A 38 0.08 2.18 6.56
N ARG A 39 0.41 1.07 5.90
CA ARG A 39 -0.11 0.70 4.58
C ARG A 39 -1.04 -0.49 4.64
N VAL A 40 -1.91 -0.59 3.64
CA VAL A 40 -2.73 -1.77 3.36
C VAL A 40 -1.97 -2.63 2.35
N LEU A 41 -1.64 -3.86 2.72
CA LEU A 41 -1.18 -4.87 1.78
C LEU A 41 -2.40 -5.52 1.13
N PHE A 42 -2.55 -5.36 -0.18
CA PHE A 42 -3.74 -5.77 -0.91
C PHE A 42 -3.38 -6.85 -1.94
N GLU A 43 -4.00 -8.03 -1.82
CA GLU A 43 -3.78 -9.12 -2.77
C GLU A 43 -4.56 -8.86 -4.05
N GLU A 44 -3.84 -8.63 -5.16
CA GLU A 44 -4.47 -8.47 -6.48
C GLU A 44 -5.09 -9.77 -6.96
N SER A 45 -6.17 -9.63 -7.73
CA SER A 45 -6.84 -10.73 -8.42
C SER A 45 -6.88 -10.46 -9.92
N GLY A 46 -6.55 -11.49 -10.70
CA GLY A 46 -6.55 -11.49 -12.16
C GLY A 46 -7.19 -12.75 -12.74
N ASP A 47 -6.81 -13.06 -13.98
CA ASP A 47 -7.30 -14.23 -14.72
C ASP A 47 -7.06 -15.53 -13.95
N GLU A 48 -5.90 -15.66 -13.32
CA GLU A 48 -5.46 -16.85 -12.59
C GLU A 48 -6.28 -17.13 -11.32
N THR A 49 -7.02 -16.14 -10.83
CA THR A 49 -7.87 -16.24 -9.63
C THR A 49 -9.35 -16.00 -9.90
N GLY A 50 -9.73 -15.81 -11.16
CA GLY A 50 -11.13 -15.61 -11.56
C GLY A 50 -11.73 -14.29 -11.10
N PHE A 51 -10.90 -13.24 -10.97
CA PHE A 51 -11.33 -11.88 -10.60
C PHE A 51 -12.22 -11.81 -9.35
N VAL A 52 -11.66 -12.18 -8.20
CA VAL A 52 -12.32 -12.22 -6.88
C VAL A 52 -13.00 -10.91 -6.48
N TYR A 53 -12.56 -9.77 -7.04
CA TYR A 53 -13.17 -8.45 -6.84
C TYR A 53 -14.19 -8.07 -7.93
N ASP A 54 -14.98 -9.04 -8.41
CA ASP A 54 -16.00 -8.90 -9.45
C ASP A 54 -15.49 -8.24 -10.75
N GLY A 55 -14.29 -8.60 -11.19
CA GLY A 55 -13.68 -8.01 -12.39
C GLY A 55 -13.19 -6.57 -12.24
N VAL A 56 -13.05 -6.05 -11.02
CA VAL A 56 -12.55 -4.70 -10.75
C VAL A 56 -11.16 -4.74 -10.15
N TYR A 57 -10.22 -3.95 -10.68
CA TYR A 57 -8.94 -3.66 -10.03
C TYR A 57 -9.14 -2.68 -8.86
N LEU A 58 -9.77 -3.17 -7.78
CA LEU A 58 -10.23 -2.35 -6.66
C LEU A 58 -9.10 -1.55 -6.01
N SER A 59 -7.89 -2.11 -5.95
CA SER A 59 -6.67 -1.44 -5.45
C SER A 59 -6.35 -0.13 -6.16
N SER A 60 -6.73 0.03 -7.42
CA SER A 60 -6.51 1.29 -8.17
C SER A 60 -7.37 2.43 -7.65
N LEU A 61 -8.50 2.11 -7.02
CA LEU A 61 -9.49 3.06 -6.53
C LEU A 61 -9.36 3.29 -5.02
N LEU A 62 -8.91 2.28 -4.26
CA LEU A 62 -8.85 2.35 -2.80
C LEU A 62 -8.05 3.55 -2.26
N PRO A 63 -6.86 3.90 -2.78
CA PRO A 63 -6.15 5.09 -2.30
C PRO A 63 -6.97 6.35 -2.43
N TYR A 64 -7.65 6.54 -3.56
CA TYR A 64 -8.51 7.70 -3.81
C TYR A 64 -9.76 7.69 -2.92
N LEU A 65 -10.39 6.53 -2.75
CA LEU A 65 -11.64 6.40 -1.97
C LEU A 65 -11.42 6.50 -0.46
N THR A 66 -10.25 6.13 0.05
CA THR A 66 -10.02 5.93 1.50
C THR A 66 -8.89 6.78 2.08
N GLY A 67 -8.10 7.44 1.22
CA GLY A 67 -6.88 8.15 1.62
C GLY A 67 -5.80 7.22 2.22
N ARG A 68 -5.91 5.90 2.01
CA ARG A 68 -4.93 4.92 2.50
C ARG A 68 -3.88 4.60 1.45
N GLN A 69 -2.64 4.45 1.91
CA GLN A 69 -1.55 3.98 1.08
C GLN A 69 -1.63 2.46 0.94
N LEU A 70 -1.47 1.97 -0.29
CA LEU A 70 -1.51 0.55 -0.61
C LEU A 70 -0.12 0.04 -0.99
N ILE A 71 0.09 -1.25 -0.71
CA ILE A 71 1.12 -2.10 -1.31
C ILE A 71 0.37 -3.24 -2.01
N GLY A 72 0.76 -3.56 -3.23
CA GLY A 72 -0.14 -4.16 -4.20
C GLY A 72 -0.85 -3.07 -5.01
N GLY A 73 -1.12 -3.33 -6.28
CA GLY A 73 -1.60 -2.32 -7.23
C GLY A 73 -1.34 -2.72 -8.67
N PRO A 74 -2.05 -2.12 -9.64
CA PRO A 74 -2.63 -2.90 -10.72
C PRO A 74 -1.59 -3.32 -11.75
N ILE A 75 -1.73 -4.58 -12.17
CA ILE A 75 -1.11 -5.21 -13.32
C ILE A 75 0.28 -5.81 -13.05
N ASN A 76 0.28 -7.13 -12.84
CA ASN A 76 1.46 -8.00 -12.82
C ASN A 76 2.10 -8.19 -14.22
N LEU A 77 1.62 -7.49 -15.27
CA LEU A 77 2.02 -7.69 -16.67
C LEU A 77 3.11 -6.71 -17.14
N TYR A 78 3.47 -5.70 -16.36
CA TYR A 78 4.62 -4.84 -16.66
C TYR A 78 5.87 -5.36 -15.93
N ASN A 79 7.03 -5.36 -16.56
CA ASN A 79 8.25 -5.86 -15.95
C ASN A 79 9.09 -4.69 -15.43
N ASP A 80 8.51 -3.88 -14.55
CA ASP A 80 9.22 -2.76 -13.93
C ASP A 80 9.85 -3.18 -12.59
N ARG A 81 11.03 -2.60 -12.29
CA ARG A 81 11.76 -2.89 -11.04
C ARG A 81 10.93 -2.65 -9.78
N HIS A 82 9.91 -1.77 -9.87
CA HIS A 82 8.94 -1.47 -8.82
C HIS A 82 8.00 -2.63 -8.46
N HIS A 83 7.98 -3.73 -9.23
CA HIS A 83 7.15 -4.91 -8.99
C HIS A 83 7.65 -5.79 -7.84
N PHE A 84 8.74 -5.41 -7.17
CA PHE A 84 9.23 -6.21 -6.06
C PHE A 84 8.17 -6.36 -4.96
N ALA A 85 7.46 -5.30 -4.59
CA ALA A 85 6.45 -5.31 -3.53
C ALA A 85 5.05 -5.76 -4.00
N GLU A 86 4.98 -6.71 -4.94
CA GLU A 86 3.73 -7.29 -5.41
C GLU A 86 3.11 -8.27 -4.40
N PHE A 87 1.78 -8.38 -4.42
CA PHE A 87 1.02 -9.39 -3.69
C PHE A 87 -0.16 -9.83 -4.53
N HIS A 88 -0.13 -11.09 -4.99
CA HIS A 88 -1.18 -11.67 -5.83
C HIS A 88 -1.11 -13.19 -5.75
N SER A 89 -2.25 -13.87 -5.83
CA SER A 89 -2.31 -15.30 -6.17
C SER A 89 -1.37 -16.21 -5.35
N GLY A 90 -1.22 -15.96 -4.05
CA GLY A 90 -0.31 -16.76 -3.21
C GLY A 90 1.17 -16.36 -3.28
N ARG A 91 1.52 -15.29 -3.98
CA ARG A 91 2.88 -14.76 -4.14
C ARG A 91 3.00 -13.41 -3.48
N LEU A 92 4.07 -13.22 -2.72
CA LEU A 92 4.34 -12.02 -1.96
C LEU A 92 5.83 -11.68 -2.05
N PHE A 93 6.16 -10.43 -2.37
CA PHE A 93 7.55 -9.97 -2.57
C PHE A 93 8.32 -10.81 -3.60
N LYS A 94 7.67 -11.13 -4.74
CA LYS A 94 8.16 -12.02 -5.81
C LYS A 94 8.47 -13.47 -5.40
N LYS A 95 8.14 -13.88 -4.17
CA LYS A 95 8.31 -15.25 -3.66
C LYS A 95 6.95 -15.91 -3.48
N GLU A 96 6.92 -17.23 -3.57
CA GLU A 96 5.75 -18.00 -3.11
C GLU A 96 5.57 -17.74 -1.61
N VAL A 97 4.38 -17.35 -1.17
CA VAL A 97 4.15 -16.93 0.22
C VAL A 97 4.53 -18.03 1.22
N GLN A 98 4.36 -19.30 0.82
CA GLN A 98 4.69 -20.47 1.61
C GLN A 98 6.19 -20.71 1.79
N THR A 99 7.05 -20.12 0.95
CA THR A 99 8.51 -20.29 1.07
C THR A 99 9.16 -19.22 1.94
N LEU A 100 8.43 -18.15 2.28
CA LEU A 100 8.90 -17.13 3.21
C LEU A 100 9.00 -17.72 4.62
N SER A 101 10.15 -17.59 5.26
CA SER A 101 10.30 -17.86 6.69
C SER A 101 9.51 -16.87 7.56
N ASP A 102 9.28 -17.22 8.83
CA ASP A 102 8.52 -16.37 9.76
C ASP A 102 9.20 -15.01 9.96
N GLU A 103 10.52 -15.02 10.02
CA GLU A 103 11.33 -13.82 10.16
C GLU A 103 11.27 -12.95 8.90
N GLU A 104 11.41 -13.54 7.70
CA GLU A 104 11.30 -12.81 6.45
C GLU A 104 9.95 -12.10 6.33
N LEU A 105 8.85 -12.81 6.58
CA LEU A 105 7.50 -12.23 6.48
C LEU A 105 7.32 -11.07 7.48
N ARG A 106 7.75 -11.24 8.74
CA ARG A 106 7.73 -10.15 9.74
C ARG A 106 8.59 -8.96 9.30
N ASN A 107 9.78 -9.23 8.76
CA ASN A 107 10.70 -8.20 8.30
C ASN A 107 10.10 -7.39 7.15
N TYR A 108 9.49 -8.04 6.17
CA TYR A 108 8.83 -7.34 5.06
C TYR A 108 7.63 -6.52 5.52
N LEU A 109 6.74 -7.08 6.36
CA LEU A 109 5.61 -6.34 6.90
C LEU A 109 6.07 -5.10 7.68
N ARG A 110 7.17 -5.20 8.42
CA ARG A 110 7.78 -4.06 9.14
C ARG A 110 8.43 -3.04 8.19
N LEU A 111 9.17 -3.52 7.19
CA LEU A 111 9.89 -2.69 6.20
C LEU A 111 8.94 -1.81 5.40
N TYR A 112 7.84 -2.39 4.91
CA TYR A 112 6.82 -1.65 4.15
C TYR A 112 5.78 -0.97 5.03
N ASN A 113 5.92 -1.06 6.35
CA ASN A 113 5.02 -0.46 7.33
C ASN A 113 3.56 -0.92 7.16
N ILE A 114 3.36 -2.21 6.92
CA ILE A 114 2.04 -2.80 6.70
C ILE A 114 1.27 -2.88 8.03
N GLY A 115 0.08 -2.28 8.08
CA GLY A 115 -0.81 -2.33 9.24
C GLY A 115 -2.10 -3.12 9.01
N ALA A 116 -2.45 -3.36 7.75
CA ALA A 116 -3.65 -4.09 7.35
C ALA A 116 -3.35 -4.96 6.13
N VAL A 117 -4.05 -6.08 6.03
CA VAL A 117 -3.97 -6.99 4.88
C VAL A 117 -5.38 -7.30 4.37
N VAL A 118 -5.54 -7.23 3.05
CA VAL A 118 -6.71 -7.76 2.33
C VAL A 118 -6.20 -8.90 1.47
N ALA A 119 -6.62 -10.14 1.77
CA ALA A 119 -6.16 -11.33 1.07
C ALA A 119 -7.33 -12.29 0.81
N PHE A 120 -7.24 -13.10 -0.24
CA PHE A 120 -8.25 -14.10 -0.57
C PHE A 120 -7.63 -15.46 -0.91
N HIS A 121 -6.37 -15.51 -1.33
CA HIS A 121 -5.77 -16.76 -1.77
C HIS A 121 -5.53 -17.68 -0.57
N PRO A 122 -5.94 -18.96 -0.63
CA PRO A 122 -5.83 -19.87 0.52
C PRO A 122 -4.40 -19.98 1.07
N ALA A 123 -3.39 -20.03 0.19
CA ALA A 123 -1.99 -20.10 0.61
C ALA A 123 -1.55 -18.84 1.36
N SER A 124 -1.99 -17.65 0.93
CA SER A 124 -1.67 -16.38 1.58
C SER A 124 -2.28 -16.31 2.97
N ILE A 125 -3.57 -16.67 3.09
CA ILE A 125 -4.29 -16.70 4.35
C ILE A 125 -3.65 -17.70 5.31
N GLN A 126 -3.40 -18.93 4.85
CA GLN A 126 -2.78 -19.98 5.67
C GLN A 126 -1.42 -19.53 6.19
N ARG A 127 -0.57 -18.94 5.35
CA ARG A 127 0.76 -18.48 5.76
C ARG A 127 0.70 -17.36 6.78
N LEU A 128 -0.16 -16.35 6.57
CA LEU A 128 -0.31 -15.23 7.50
C LEU A 128 -0.82 -15.70 8.87
N GLN A 129 -1.74 -16.68 8.89
CA GLN A 129 -2.27 -17.26 10.12
C GLN A 129 -1.32 -18.26 10.81
N SER A 130 -0.38 -18.86 10.07
CA SER A 130 0.53 -19.84 10.66
C SER A 130 1.54 -19.23 11.63
N ILE A 131 1.69 -17.90 11.62
CA ILE A 131 2.57 -17.16 12.53
C ILE A 131 1.74 -16.65 13.71
N PRO A 132 1.89 -17.22 14.93
CA PRO A 132 1.10 -16.80 16.08
C PRO A 132 1.22 -15.30 16.36
N GLY A 133 0.06 -14.67 16.50
CA GLY A 133 -0.07 -13.25 16.81
C GLY A 133 0.32 -12.29 15.69
N LEU A 134 0.70 -12.74 14.48
CA LEU A 134 1.05 -11.82 13.39
C LEU A 134 -0.13 -10.99 12.92
N VAL A 135 -1.27 -11.65 12.71
CA VAL A 135 -2.49 -11.02 12.20
C VAL A 135 -3.71 -11.38 13.04
N THR A 136 -4.68 -10.48 13.04
CA THR A 136 -6.04 -10.71 13.55
C THR A 136 -7.01 -10.61 12.38
N ILE A 137 -7.81 -11.64 12.12
CA ILE A 137 -8.91 -11.56 11.15
C ILE A 137 -10.05 -10.78 11.79
N GLU A 138 -10.35 -9.60 11.25
CA GLU A 138 -11.42 -8.74 11.73
C GLU A 138 -12.74 -9.05 11.02
N GLN A 139 -12.67 -9.38 9.73
CA GLN A 139 -13.86 -9.61 8.91
C GLN A 139 -13.58 -10.55 7.75
N ARG A 140 -14.60 -11.29 7.34
CA ARG A 140 -14.61 -12.11 6.12
C ARG A 140 -15.75 -11.68 5.19
N ILE A 141 -15.45 -11.54 3.90
CA ILE A 141 -16.41 -11.21 2.84
C ILE A 141 -16.24 -12.23 1.72
N GLY A 142 -17.06 -13.29 1.74
CA GLY A 142 -16.87 -14.42 0.81
C GLY A 142 -15.50 -15.09 1.04
N PRO A 143 -14.63 -15.19 0.01
CA PRO A 143 -13.27 -15.73 0.17
C PRO A 143 -12.29 -14.70 0.77
N ILE A 144 -12.65 -13.42 0.82
CA ILE A 144 -11.76 -12.33 1.19
C ILE A 144 -11.68 -12.20 2.71
N HIS A 145 -10.47 -12.10 3.23
CA HIS A 145 -10.14 -11.90 4.64
C HIS A 145 -9.54 -10.52 4.83
N LEU A 146 -10.13 -9.77 5.75
CA LEU A 146 -9.67 -8.44 6.17
C LEU A 146 -8.99 -8.59 7.52
N MET A 147 -7.71 -8.26 7.57
CA MET A 147 -6.83 -8.57 8.69
C MET A 147 -6.08 -7.35 9.18
N LYS A 148 -5.95 -7.18 10.50
CA LYS A 148 -4.98 -6.25 11.09
C LYS A 148 -3.65 -6.94 11.30
N VAL A 149 -2.55 -6.25 11.04
CA VAL A 149 -1.19 -6.71 11.37
C VAL A 149 -0.83 -6.18 12.74
N ASN A 150 -0.45 -7.08 13.64
CA ASN A 150 -0.15 -6.75 15.03
C ASN A 150 1.31 -6.35 15.18
N GLN A 151 1.62 -5.10 14.81
CA GLN A 151 2.94 -4.52 14.98
C GLN A 151 2.88 -3.01 15.22
N PRO A 152 3.91 -2.41 15.85
CA PRO A 152 4.05 -0.96 15.88
C PRO A 152 4.21 -0.40 14.46
N LEU A 153 3.46 0.66 14.16
CA LEU A 153 3.51 1.35 12.88
C LEU A 153 4.36 2.61 13.00
N THR A 154 5.29 2.77 12.06
CA THR A 154 6.17 3.93 11.99
C THR A 154 6.69 4.07 10.56
N TRP A 155 6.76 5.31 10.08
CA TRP A 155 7.33 5.66 8.79
C TRP A 155 8.86 5.69 8.78
N PHE A 156 9.50 5.47 9.93
CA PHE A 156 10.94 5.53 10.09
C PHE A 156 11.52 4.12 10.30
N PHE A 157 12.58 3.81 9.55
CA PHE A 157 13.47 2.70 9.88
C PHE A 157 14.51 3.14 10.93
N ALA A 158 15.02 4.35 10.79
CA ALA A 158 15.88 5.03 11.76
C ALA A 158 15.50 6.50 11.86
N GLY A 159 15.74 7.10 13.03
CA GLY A 159 15.27 8.45 13.37
C GLY A 159 13.83 8.46 13.88
N GLU A 160 13.34 9.65 14.19
CA GLU A 160 12.00 9.88 14.74
C GLU A 160 11.44 11.21 14.22
N GLY A 161 10.11 11.29 14.16
CA GLY A 161 9.36 12.46 13.73
C GLY A 161 7.95 12.09 13.29
N LYS A 162 7.31 12.96 12.52
CA LYS A 162 5.99 12.75 11.93
C LYS A 162 6.08 12.83 10.42
N VAL A 163 5.24 12.06 9.73
CA VAL A 163 5.14 12.08 8.27
C VAL A 163 3.69 12.25 7.87
N LYS A 164 3.44 13.19 6.97
CA LYS A 164 2.19 13.30 6.21
C LYS A 164 2.52 13.09 4.74
N ALA A 165 1.94 12.05 4.15
CA ALA A 165 2.10 11.73 2.75
C ALA A 165 0.85 12.15 1.95
N ASP A 166 1.08 12.72 0.78
CA ASP A 166 0.06 13.13 -0.18
C ASP A 166 0.62 12.93 -1.60
N PHE A 167 -0.20 13.18 -2.63
CA PHE A 167 0.24 13.09 -4.02
C PHE A 167 1.45 13.98 -4.29
N ASN A 168 2.51 13.36 -4.81
CA ASN A 168 3.81 13.99 -5.08
C ASN A 168 4.39 14.80 -3.90
N ARG A 169 4.07 14.41 -2.65
CA ARG A 169 4.53 15.17 -1.48
C ARG A 169 4.66 14.33 -0.23
N LEU A 170 5.80 14.46 0.45
CA LEU A 170 5.98 14.04 1.84
C LEU A 170 6.30 15.26 2.69
N GLU A 171 5.51 15.50 3.73
CA GLU A 171 5.80 16.51 4.76
C GLU A 171 6.32 15.80 6.00
N LEU A 172 7.55 16.14 6.41
CA LEU A 172 8.19 15.62 7.60
C LEU A 172 8.22 16.74 8.64
N PHE A 173 7.84 16.41 9.86
CA PHE A 173 7.78 17.34 10.99
C PHE A 173 8.45 16.77 12.22
N ASP A 174 8.91 17.65 13.10
CA ASP A 174 9.51 17.28 14.38
C ASP A 174 10.63 16.23 14.23
N LEU A 175 11.39 16.29 13.12
CA LEU A 175 12.53 15.40 12.90
C LEU A 175 13.59 15.65 13.96
N LYS A 176 14.15 14.57 14.50
CA LYS A 176 15.24 14.64 15.49
C LYS A 176 16.43 13.78 15.08
N GLY A 177 17.59 14.18 15.58
CA GLY A 177 18.86 13.52 15.31
C GLY A 177 19.49 13.95 13.99
N ASN A 178 20.58 13.28 13.64
CA ASN A 178 21.39 13.60 12.46
C ASN A 178 21.07 12.73 11.24
N GLU A 179 20.14 11.79 11.38
CA GLU A 179 19.76 10.87 10.32
C GLU A 179 18.29 10.47 10.48
N ALA A 180 17.57 10.43 9.36
CA ALA A 180 16.24 9.83 9.28
C ALA A 180 16.18 8.94 8.03
N ILE A 181 15.79 7.68 8.20
CA ILE A 181 15.57 6.73 7.11
C ILE A 181 14.08 6.47 7.02
N LEU A 182 13.46 6.89 5.92
CA LEU A 182 12.04 6.77 5.69
C LEU A 182 11.71 5.45 4.99
N LYS A 183 10.59 4.84 5.37
CA LYS A 183 10.02 3.67 4.69
C LYS A 183 9.27 4.03 3.40
N PHE A 184 9.84 4.93 2.60
CA PHE A 184 9.34 5.35 1.29
C PHE A 184 10.43 5.11 0.27
N HIS A 185 10.03 4.63 -0.92
CA HIS A 185 10.95 4.42 -2.02
C HIS A 185 11.52 5.75 -2.53
N TRP A 186 12.80 5.70 -2.88
CA TRP A 186 13.49 6.75 -3.60
C TRP A 186 12.97 6.84 -5.03
N VAL A 187 12.83 8.07 -5.52
CA VAL A 187 12.50 8.37 -6.91
C VAL A 187 13.50 9.40 -7.42
N GLU A 188 13.94 9.24 -8.66
CA GLU A 188 14.84 10.22 -9.29
C GLU A 188 14.19 11.61 -9.37
N GLY A 189 15.00 12.65 -9.15
CA GLY A 189 14.53 14.04 -9.06
C GLY A 189 13.69 14.38 -7.83
N LEU A 190 13.71 13.54 -6.79
CA LEU A 190 13.26 13.94 -5.47
C LEU A 190 14.07 15.15 -4.98
N THR A 191 13.38 16.16 -4.46
CA THR A 191 13.96 17.40 -3.95
C THR A 191 13.42 17.67 -2.55
N ALA A 192 14.17 18.45 -1.76
CA ALA A 192 13.83 18.79 -0.38
C ALA A 192 13.71 20.30 -0.17
N THR A 193 12.71 20.73 0.60
CA THR A 193 12.47 22.13 0.99
C THR A 193 12.23 22.23 2.50
N PRO A 194 13.06 22.97 3.27
CA PRO A 194 14.27 23.66 2.81
C PRO A 194 15.34 22.67 2.31
N PRO A 195 16.32 23.12 1.51
CA PRO A 195 17.35 22.24 0.96
C PRO A 195 18.07 21.45 2.06
N THR A 196 18.07 20.12 1.94
CA THR A 196 18.83 19.22 2.81
C THR A 196 19.34 18.04 1.99
N ARG A 197 20.38 17.37 2.49
CA ARG A 197 20.96 16.21 1.83
C ARG A 197 20.01 15.01 1.97
N ILE A 198 19.58 14.50 0.83
CA ILE A 198 18.78 13.28 0.69
C ILE A 198 19.53 12.26 -0.17
N GLU A 199 19.46 10.99 0.20
CA GLU A 199 20.23 9.92 -0.44
C GLU A 199 19.38 8.67 -0.64
N PRO A 200 19.57 7.93 -1.74
CA PRO A 200 19.04 6.58 -1.88
C PRO A 200 19.79 5.62 -0.94
N LEU A 201 19.06 4.79 -0.20
CA LEU A 201 19.61 3.73 0.64
C LEU A 201 18.99 2.38 0.28
N THR A 202 19.78 1.45 -0.25
CA THR A 202 19.33 0.08 -0.50
C THR A 202 19.11 -0.66 0.82
N MET A 203 18.00 -1.40 0.93
CA MET A 203 17.69 -2.19 2.12
C MET A 203 17.03 -3.51 1.73
N ALA A 204 17.40 -4.58 2.44
CA ALA A 204 16.95 -5.95 2.14
C ALA A 204 17.20 -6.34 0.67
N ASP A 205 16.31 -7.14 0.10
CA ASP A 205 16.38 -7.61 -1.29
C ASP A 205 15.62 -6.68 -2.27
N ASP A 206 15.12 -5.53 -1.80
CA ASP A 206 14.36 -4.60 -2.63
C ASP A 206 15.31 -3.88 -3.61
N PRO A 207 15.10 -4.01 -4.93
CA PRO A 207 15.91 -3.31 -5.92
C PRO A 207 15.71 -1.79 -5.90
N ILE A 208 14.63 -1.30 -5.27
CA ILE A 208 14.33 0.13 -5.17
C ILE A 208 14.85 0.66 -3.83
N PRO A 209 15.77 1.63 -3.83
CA PRO A 209 16.27 2.23 -2.59
C PRO A 209 15.17 2.94 -1.80
N PHE A 210 15.42 3.15 -0.52
CA PHE A 210 14.61 3.97 0.38
C PHE A 210 15.21 5.37 0.54
N ILE A 211 14.42 6.31 1.06
CA ILE A 211 14.86 7.69 1.26
C ILE A 211 15.59 7.83 2.60
N LYS A 212 16.84 8.26 2.56
CA LYS A 212 17.62 8.68 3.73
C LYS A 212 17.82 10.20 3.71
N LEU A 213 17.63 10.85 4.86
CA LEU A 213 17.96 12.26 5.09
C LEU A 213 19.19 12.36 6.01
N VAL A 214 20.15 13.21 5.63
CA VAL A 214 21.39 13.45 6.39
C VAL A 214 21.37 14.85 6.98
N LYS A 215 21.47 14.92 8.31
CA LYS A 215 21.35 16.16 9.12
C LYS A 215 20.15 17.03 8.68
N PRO A 216 18.94 16.46 8.61
CA PRO A 216 17.78 17.22 8.18
C PRO A 216 17.45 18.35 9.15
N PRO A 217 16.83 19.44 8.67
CA PRO A 217 16.11 20.36 9.55
C PRO A 217 14.96 19.62 10.27
N SER A 218 14.39 20.24 11.31
CA SER A 218 13.26 19.64 12.03
C SER A 218 12.03 19.43 11.14
N ASP A 219 11.79 20.35 10.20
CA ASP A 219 10.69 20.27 9.24
C ASP A 219 11.24 20.31 7.81
N VAL A 220 10.79 19.40 6.96
CA VAL A 220 11.17 19.35 5.55
C VAL A 220 10.06 18.74 4.69
N THR A 221 9.87 19.31 3.52
CA THR A 221 8.98 18.78 2.48
C THR A 221 9.81 18.12 1.38
N LEU A 222 9.45 16.91 0.99
CA LEU A 222 10.01 16.21 -0.18
C LEU A 222 8.99 16.18 -1.33
N ARG A 223 9.44 16.44 -2.56
CA ARG A 223 8.63 16.37 -3.79
C ARG A 223 9.48 15.95 -4.99
N VAL A 224 8.89 15.27 -5.98
CA VAL A 224 9.55 15.07 -7.28
C VAL A 224 9.48 16.39 -8.05
N ALA A 225 10.63 16.86 -8.55
CA ALA A 225 10.74 18.12 -9.26
C ALA A 225 9.87 18.14 -10.53
N SER A 226 9.19 19.26 -10.76
CA SER A 226 8.32 19.47 -11.93
C SER A 226 9.06 19.35 -13.27
N SER A 227 10.36 19.67 -13.31
CA SER A 227 11.18 19.66 -14.52
C SER A 227 11.36 18.28 -15.16
N LEU A 228 11.05 17.20 -14.44
CA LEU A 228 11.01 15.85 -14.99
C LEU A 228 9.72 15.56 -15.77
N PHE A 229 8.64 16.31 -15.53
CA PHE A 229 7.40 16.20 -16.30
C PHE A 229 7.44 17.00 -17.60
N GLU A 230 8.31 18.01 -17.70
CA GLU A 230 8.46 18.85 -18.91
C GLU A 230 9.33 18.21 -20.00
N SER A 231 10.14 17.19 -19.68
CA SER A 231 10.99 16.47 -20.65
C SER A 231 10.30 15.29 -21.35
N LEU A 232 8.99 15.12 -21.17
CA LEU A 232 8.19 14.04 -21.76
C LEU A 232 7.11 14.54 -22.74
N HIS A 233 7.26 15.75 -23.28
CA HIS A 233 6.42 16.31 -24.34
C HIS A 233 7.22 16.67 -25.58
#